data_AF-A0AAV4C2D8-F1
#
_entry.id   AF-A0AAV4C2D8-F1
#
_cell.length_a   1.000
_cell.length_b   1.000
_cell.length_c   1.000
_cell.angle_alpha   90.00
_cell.angle_beta   90.00
_cell.angle_gamma   90.00
#
_symmetry.space_group_name_H-M   'P 1'
#
loop_
_entity.id
_entity.type
_entity.pdbx_description
1 polymer ?
#
loop_
_entity_poly.entity_id
_entity_poly.type
_entity_poly.pdbx_seq_one_letter_code
_entity_poly.pdbx_strand_id
1 'polypeptide(L)'
;MADCDFERRENHHFSVRLVCGCLNHETQKKLLALPAIDLDEVVRIMRADESACHSLVAIGEEYVIHKLAHRSSPHQVNTRQPGTLICINCGRRGHRANDTSCPALNQTCSLCGKLGHFKRVCHYEPAAKPAP
;
A
#
# COMPACT_ATOMS: atom_id res chain seq x y z
N MET A 1 -6.91 2.27 47.99
CA MET A 1 -6.13 2.35 46.74
C MET A 1 -6.68 1.29 45.80
N ALA A 2 -7.77 1.61 45.10
CA ALA A 2 -8.38 0.76 44.09
C ALA A 2 -8.18 1.49 42.76
N ASP A 3 -6.94 1.44 42.27
CA ASP A 3 -6.52 2.13 41.07
C ASP A 3 -6.64 1.16 39.88
N CYS A 4 -7.79 1.26 39.22
CA CYS A 4 -7.95 1.17 37.77
C CYS A 4 -7.52 -0.07 36.98
N ASP A 5 -8.31 -1.14 37.10
CA ASP A 5 -8.46 -2.13 36.02
C ASP A 5 -9.25 -1.58 34.81
N PHE A 6 -10.12 -0.59 35.03
CA PHE A 6 -10.96 0.01 33.99
C PHE A 6 -10.15 0.92 33.05
N GLU A 7 -9.44 1.92 33.60
CA GLU A 7 -8.59 2.81 32.77
C GLU A 7 -7.51 2.01 32.04
N ARG A 8 -6.95 0.96 32.67
CA ARG A 8 -5.98 0.08 32.01
C ARG A 8 -6.56 -0.63 30.78
N ARG A 9 -7.83 -1.06 30.84
CA ARG A 9 -8.52 -1.73 29.72
C ARG A 9 -8.88 -0.75 28.61
N GLU A 10 -9.32 0.46 28.96
CA GLU A 10 -9.60 1.52 27.99
C GLU A 10 -8.32 2.00 27.30
N ASN A 11 -7.27 2.28 28.07
CA ASN A 11 -5.96 2.68 27.55
C ASN A 11 -5.35 1.62 26.64
N HIS A 12 -5.56 0.33 26.95
CA HIS A 12 -5.17 -0.76 26.07
C HIS A 12 -5.96 -0.76 24.75
N HIS A 13 -7.27 -0.51 24.78
CA HIS A 13 -8.06 -0.40 23.55
C HIS A 13 -7.62 0.81 22.69
N PHE A 14 -7.36 1.95 23.32
CA PHE A 14 -6.83 3.13 22.63
C PHE A 14 -5.45 2.88 22.03
N SER A 15 -4.56 2.20 22.77
CA SER A 15 -3.21 1.89 22.30
C SER A 15 -3.24 0.94 21.10
N VAL A 16 -4.05 -0.12 21.14
CA VAL A 16 -4.24 -1.03 20.00
C VAL A 16 -4.82 -0.30 18.79
N ARG A 17 -5.85 0.55 18.99
CA ARG A 17 -6.44 1.36 17.91
C ARG A 17 -5.40 2.26 17.26
N LEU A 18 -4.55 2.90 18.06
CA LEU A 18 -3.51 3.81 17.62
C LEU A 18 -2.40 3.08 16.86
N VAL A 19 -1.93 1.93 17.35
CA VAL A 19 -0.92 1.09 16.69
C VAL A 19 -1.45 0.55 15.35
N CYS A 20 -2.66 0.00 15.32
CA CYS A 20 -3.27 -0.52 14.09
C CYS A 20 -3.61 0.59 13.08
N GLY A 21 -3.98 1.77 13.55
CA GLY A 21 -4.28 2.94 12.73
C GLY A 21 -3.05 3.76 12.30
N CYS A 22 -1.85 3.42 12.78
CA CYS A 22 -0.62 4.13 12.44
C CYS A 22 -0.28 3.97 10.95
N LEU A 23 -0.18 5.10 10.22
CA LEU A 23 0.10 5.12 8.79
C LEU A 23 1.57 4.82 8.46
N ASN A 24 2.49 5.12 9.38
CA ASN A 24 3.91 4.82 9.18
C ASN A 24 4.18 3.36 9.58
N HIS A 25 4.41 2.53 8.56
CA HIS A 25 4.66 1.11 8.75
C HIS A 25 5.93 0.80 9.56
N GLU A 26 6.91 1.70 9.60
CA GLU A 26 8.12 1.49 10.37
C GLU A 26 7.86 1.72 11.87
N THR A 27 7.17 2.81 12.22
CA THR A 27 6.68 3.07 13.57
C THR A 27 5.74 1.95 14.04
N GLN A 28 4.81 1.53 13.19
CA GLN A 28 3.87 0.46 13.49
C GLN A 28 4.59 -0.86 13.83
N LYS A 29 5.62 -1.24 13.07
CA LYS A 29 6.42 -2.44 13.37
C LYS A 29 7.15 -2.34 14.70
N LYS A 30 7.75 -1.18 15.01
CA LYS A 30 8.41 -0.95 16.31
C LYS A 30 7.42 -1.13 17.46
N LEU A 31 6.22 -0.55 17.32
CA LEU A 31 5.16 -0.63 18.33
C LEU A 31 4.62 -2.06 18.51
N LEU A 32 4.45 -2.81 17.41
CA LEU A 32 4.02 -4.21 17.44
C LEU A 32 5.08 -5.16 18.02
N ALA A 33 6.35 -4.76 18.03
CA ALA A 33 7.44 -5.54 18.61
C ALA A 33 7.57 -5.37 20.13
N LEU A 34 6.82 -4.46 20.74
CA LEU A 34 6.84 -4.25 22.20
C LEU A 34 6.17 -5.43 22.93
N PRO A 35 6.75 -5.89 24.06
CA PRO A 35 6.19 -6.99 24.84
C PRO A 35 4.88 -6.64 25.56
N ALA A 36 4.62 -5.36 25.81
CA ALA A 36 3.39 -4.85 26.38
C ALA A 36 3.04 -3.52 25.72
N ILE A 37 1.79 -3.39 25.28
CA ILE A 37 1.29 -2.19 24.60
C ILE A 37 0.61 -1.30 25.62
N ASP A 38 1.38 -0.33 26.13
CA ASP A 38 0.94 0.74 27.02
C ASP A 38 0.72 2.04 26.24
N LEU A 39 -0.32 2.80 26.58
CA LEU A 39 -0.71 3.98 25.82
C LEU A 39 0.35 5.09 25.89
N ASP A 40 0.95 5.32 27.06
CA ASP A 40 1.98 6.35 27.23
C ASP A 40 3.26 5.98 26.49
N GLU A 41 3.61 4.69 26.49
CA GLU A 41 4.74 4.16 25.72
C GLU A 41 4.52 4.36 24.21
N VAL A 42 3.34 4.02 23.70
CA VAL A 42 2.98 4.19 22.28
C VAL A 42 3.10 5.65 21.87
N VAL A 43 2.52 6.58 22.65
CA VAL A 43 2.57 8.02 22.34
C VAL A 43 4.02 8.54 22.36
N ARG A 44 4.83 8.10 23.33
CA ARG A 44 6.23 8.52 23.44
C ARG A 44 7.05 8.07 22.22
N ILE A 45 6.87 6.82 21.79
CA ILE A 45 7.56 6.28 20.63
C ILE A 45 7.12 6.98 19.34
N MET A 46 5.81 7.21 19.15
CA MET A 46 5.31 7.89 17.96
C MET A 46 5.88 9.31 17.82
N ARG A 47 5.91 10.08 18.91
CA ARG A 47 6.50 11.44 18.91
C ARG A 47 8.00 11.42 18.66
N ALA A 48 8.71 10.48 19.25
CA ALA A 48 10.14 10.32 19.04
C ALA A 48 10.46 9.94 17.57
N ASP A 49 9.65 9.07 16.98
CA ASP A 49 9.78 8.65 15.59
C ASP A 49 9.45 9.78 14.61
N GLU A 50 8.39 10.55 14.86
CA GLU A 50 8.06 11.74 14.08
C GLU A 50 9.19 12.79 14.13
N SER A 51 9.76 13.02 15.30
CA SER A 51 10.90 13.93 15.50
C SER A 51 12.16 13.44 14.78
N ALA A 52 12.41 12.13 14.81
CA ALA A 52 13.54 11.50 14.12
C ALA A 52 13.37 11.61 12.59
N CYS A 53 12.17 11.35 12.06
CA CYS A 53 11.86 11.54 10.66
C CYS A 53 12.02 13.00 10.23
N HIS A 54 11.53 13.97 11.01
CA HIS A 54 11.72 15.40 10.70
C HIS A 54 13.21 15.80 10.68
N SER A 55 13.99 15.28 11.62
CA SER A 55 15.43 15.53 11.67
C SER A 55 16.15 14.92 10.46
N LEU A 56 15.78 13.71 10.05
CA LEU A 56 16.37 13.04 8.90
C LEU A 56 16.01 13.68 7.56
N VAL A 57 14.78 14.17 7.41
CA VAL A 57 14.39 14.99 6.25
C VAL A 57 15.25 16.27 6.17
N ALA A 58 15.60 16.87 7.32
CA ALA A 58 16.46 18.04 7.36
C ALA A 58 17.95 17.74 7.02
N ILE A 59 18.40 16.50 7.23
CA ILE A 59 19.80 16.07 7.02
C ILE A 59 19.98 15.31 5.68
N GLY A 60 18.89 14.87 5.05
CA GLY A 60 18.90 14.11 3.79
C GLY A 60 19.29 12.63 3.93
N GLU A 61 19.28 12.08 5.15
CA GLU A 61 19.59 10.68 5.42
C GLU A 61 18.34 9.83 5.66
N GLU A 62 18.38 8.56 5.27
CA GLU A 62 17.28 7.62 5.48
C GLU A 62 17.45 6.87 6.81
N TYR A 63 16.39 6.78 7.62
CA TYR A 63 16.40 5.96 8.83
C TYR A 63 16.46 4.47 8.47
N VAL A 64 17.64 3.88 8.43
CA VAL A 64 17.79 2.46 8.11
C VAL A 64 17.66 1.63 9.39
N ILE A 65 16.47 1.09 9.67
CA ILE A 65 16.39 -0.07 10.57
C ILE A 65 17.08 -1.23 9.86
N HIS A 66 18.02 -1.89 10.56
CA HIS A 66 18.60 -3.15 10.10
C HIS A 66 17.48 -4.19 9.89
N LYS A 67 17.01 -4.30 8.64
CA LYS A 67 16.06 -5.34 8.23
C LYS A 67 16.80 -6.67 8.28
N LEU A 68 16.69 -7.40 9.40
CA LEU A 68 16.96 -8.83 9.39
C LEU A 68 15.94 -9.45 8.44
N ALA A 69 16.40 -9.89 7.28
CA ALA A 69 15.58 -10.46 6.24
C ALA A 69 14.94 -11.77 6.72
N HIS A 70 13.78 -11.68 7.38
CA HIS A 70 12.84 -12.78 7.38
C HIS A 70 12.40 -12.96 5.94
N ARG A 71 12.63 -14.17 5.42
CA ARG A 71 12.26 -14.63 4.08
C ARG A 71 10.74 -14.72 3.97
N SER A 72 10.07 -13.59 4.00
CA SER A 72 8.72 -13.42 3.50
C SER A 72 8.84 -12.31 2.47
N SER A 73 9.12 -12.76 1.24
CA SER A 73 9.11 -11.92 0.06
C SER A 73 7.84 -11.06 0.09
N PRO A 74 7.94 -9.73 0.09
CA PRO A 74 6.85 -8.93 -0.42
C PRO A 74 6.60 -9.45 -1.84
N HIS A 75 5.34 -9.51 -2.22
CA HIS A 75 4.91 -9.72 -3.59
C HIS A 75 5.27 -8.48 -4.43
N GLN A 76 6.56 -8.10 -4.46
CA GLN A 76 7.14 -7.33 -5.54
C GLN A 76 7.48 -8.35 -6.60
N VAL A 77 6.48 -8.72 -7.38
CA VAL A 77 6.66 -9.49 -8.61
C VAL A 77 7.48 -8.60 -9.55
N ASN A 78 8.80 -8.71 -9.42
CA ASN A 78 9.75 -8.31 -10.42
C ASN A 78 9.67 -9.35 -11.55
N THR A 79 8.55 -9.36 -12.30
CA THR A 79 8.46 -10.09 -13.57
C THR A 79 9.30 -9.36 -14.60
N ARG A 80 10.61 -9.62 -14.54
CA ARG A 80 11.51 -9.62 -15.70
C ARG A 80 11.36 -10.91 -16.52
N GLN A 81 10.20 -11.58 -16.41
CA GLN A 81 9.82 -12.69 -17.27
C GLN A 81 8.88 -12.16 -18.36
N PRO A 82 9.38 -11.84 -19.56
CA PRO A 82 8.54 -11.39 -20.67
C PRO A 82 7.57 -12.46 -21.20
N GLY A 83 7.61 -13.71 -20.70
CA GLY A 83 6.85 -14.84 -21.27
C GLY A 83 5.38 -14.96 -20.85
N THR A 84 4.97 -14.43 -19.69
CA THR A 84 3.64 -14.73 -19.12
C THR A 84 2.76 -13.51 -18.89
N LEU A 85 3.29 -12.29 -19.02
CA LEU A 85 2.52 -11.08 -18.79
C LEU A 85 1.58 -10.80 -19.96
N ILE A 86 0.27 -10.84 -19.69
CA ILE A 86 -0.78 -10.36 -20.61
C ILE A 86 -0.95 -8.86 -20.39
N CYS A 87 -0.76 -8.07 -21.44
CA CYS A 87 -0.99 -6.64 -21.43
C CYS A 87 -2.48 -6.34 -21.19
N ILE A 88 -2.80 -5.53 -20.17
CA ILE A 88 -4.18 -5.17 -19.84
C ILE A 88 -4.81 -4.17 -20.83
N ASN A 89 -4.01 -3.45 -21.60
CA ASN A 89 -4.48 -2.47 -22.58
C ASN A 89 -4.84 -3.12 -23.91
N CYS A 90 -3.99 -4.04 -24.39
CA CYS A 90 -4.22 -4.69 -25.66
C CYS A 90 -4.64 -6.15 -25.54
N GLY A 91 -4.37 -6.87 -24.45
CA GLY A 91 -4.66 -8.30 -24.28
C GLY A 91 -3.65 -9.26 -24.91
N ARG A 92 -2.51 -8.77 -25.42
CA ARG A 92 -1.42 -9.61 -25.97
C ARG A 92 -0.39 -9.91 -24.90
N ARG A 93 0.32 -11.04 -25.04
CA ARG A 93 1.44 -11.40 -24.18
C ARG A 93 2.73 -10.72 -24.65
N GLY A 94 3.74 -10.63 -23.79
CA GLY A 94 5.09 -10.21 -24.18
C GLY A 94 5.45 -8.76 -23.89
N HIS A 95 4.54 -7.95 -23.35
CA HIS A 95 4.78 -6.55 -23.03
C HIS A 95 3.83 -6.06 -21.92
N ARG A 96 4.16 -4.94 -21.28
CA ARG A 96 3.34 -4.26 -20.27
C ARG A 96 2.38 -3.27 -20.92
N ALA A 97 1.33 -2.88 -20.20
CA ALA A 97 0.34 -1.90 -20.65
C ALA A 97 0.94 -0.53 -20.98
N ASN A 98 2.01 -0.15 -20.28
CA ASN A 98 2.70 1.12 -20.44
C ASN A 98 3.84 1.07 -21.48
N ASP A 99 4.04 -0.06 -22.15
CA ASP A 99 5.07 -0.17 -23.18
C ASP A 99 4.65 0.62 -24.42
N THR A 100 5.57 1.40 -24.97
CA THR A 100 5.35 2.21 -26.18
C THR A 100 5.07 1.38 -27.43
N SER A 101 5.43 0.09 -27.40
CA SER A 101 5.13 -0.90 -28.45
C SER A 101 3.70 -1.44 -28.37
N CYS A 102 2.94 -1.10 -27.34
CA CYS A 102 1.56 -1.55 -27.17
C CYS A 102 0.66 -0.94 -28.27
N PRO A 103 0.03 -1.75 -29.13
CA PRO A 103 -0.79 -1.23 -30.22
C PRO A 103 -2.07 -0.53 -29.72
N ALA A 104 -2.43 -0.72 -28.45
CA ALA A 104 -3.63 -0.11 -27.87
C ALA A 104 -3.41 1.29 -27.30
N LEU A 105 -2.15 1.75 -27.17
CA LEU A 105 -1.79 3.02 -26.50
C LEU A 105 -2.55 4.23 -27.08
N ASN A 106 -2.59 4.33 -28.41
CA ASN A 106 -3.24 5.43 -29.14
C ASN A 106 -4.56 5.00 -29.82
N GLN A 107 -5.16 3.90 -29.36
CA GLN A 107 -6.40 3.38 -29.93
C GLN A 107 -7.59 3.73 -29.06
N THR A 108 -8.66 4.20 -29.70
CA THR A 108 -9.92 4.54 -29.04
C THR A 108 -10.77 3.29 -28.90
N CYS A 109 -11.17 2.98 -27.67
CA CYS A 109 -12.03 1.85 -27.40
C CYS A 109 -13.43 2.08 -27.99
N SER A 110 -13.87 1.18 -28.88
CA SER A 110 -15.19 1.27 -29.52
C SER A 110 -16.38 1.00 -28.57
N LEU A 111 -16.14 0.58 -27.32
CA LEU A 111 -17.20 0.41 -26.32
C LEU A 111 -17.41 1.66 -25.47
N CYS A 112 -16.34 2.23 -24.93
CA CYS A 112 -16.42 3.32 -23.94
C CYS A 112 -15.90 4.66 -24.47
N GLY A 113 -15.33 4.71 -25.67
CA GLY A 113 -14.76 5.91 -26.28
C GLY A 113 -13.45 6.40 -25.67
N LYS A 114 -12.87 5.71 -24.68
CA LYS A 114 -11.60 6.12 -24.06
C LYS A 114 -10.39 5.56 -24.82
N LEU A 115 -9.29 6.31 -24.81
CA LEU A 115 -8.01 5.90 -25.40
C LEU A 115 -7.28 4.87 -24.53
N GLY A 116 -6.30 4.19 -25.13
CA GLY A 116 -5.33 3.37 -24.40
C GLY A 116 -5.71 1.91 -24.23
N HIS A 117 -6.84 1.43 -24.75
CA HIS A 117 -7.20 0.02 -24.67
C HIS A 117 -8.15 -0.44 -25.79
N PHE A 118 -8.21 -1.76 -26.01
CA PHE A 118 -9.16 -2.36 -26.95
C PHE A 118 -10.49 -2.74 -26.30
N LYS A 119 -11.55 -2.80 -27.13
CA LYS A 119 -12.89 -3.28 -26.76
C LYS A 119 -12.86 -4.62 -26.00
N ARG A 120 -11.97 -5.55 -26.37
CA ARG A 120 -11.87 -6.89 -25.75
C ARG A 120 -11.41 -6.90 -24.29
N VAL A 121 -10.75 -5.86 -23.82
CA VAL A 121 -10.26 -5.70 -22.43
C VAL A 121 -10.92 -4.51 -21.74
N CYS A 122 -12.02 -4.03 -22.31
CA CYS A 122 -12.77 -2.91 -21.76
C CYS A 122 -13.62 -3.40 -20.58
N HIS A 123 -13.48 -2.75 -19.43
CA HIS A 123 -14.30 -2.99 -18.24
C HIS A 123 -15.52 -2.07 -18.16
N TYR A 124 -15.87 -1.42 -19.27
CA TYR A 124 -17.07 -0.57 -19.32
C TYR A 124 -18.30 -1.44 -19.57
N GLU A 125 -19.23 -1.42 -18.62
CA GLU A 125 -20.56 -2.00 -18.79
C GLU A 125 -21.47 -0.97 -19.46
N PRO A 126 -21.92 -1.19 -20.70
CA PRO A 126 -22.89 -0.30 -21.30
C PRO A 126 -24.23 -0.48 -20.59
N ALA A 127 -24.72 0.57 -19.93
CA ALA A 127 -26.08 0.60 -19.42
C ALA A 127 -27.03 0.32 -20.61
N ALA A 128 -27.77 -0.78 -20.54
CA ALA A 128 -28.70 -1.20 -21.58
C ALA A 128 -29.67 -0.05 -21.89
N LYS A 129 -29.59 0.50 -23.10
CA LYS A 129 -30.66 1.37 -23.59
C LYS A 129 -31.87 0.48 -23.92
N PRO A 130 -33.10 0.88 -23.57
CA PRO A 130 -34.28 0.17 -24.03
C PRO A 130 -34.31 0.23 -25.57
N ALA A 131 -34.60 -0.91 -26.19
CA ALA A 131 -34.75 -1.04 -27.63
C ALA A 131 -35.88 -0.12 -28.16
N PRO A 132 -35.81 0.34 -29.42
CA PRO A 132 -36.88 1.13 -30.03
C PRO A 132 -38.21 0.37 -30.11
#